data_AF-A0A3M7L876-F1
#
_entry.id   AF-A0A3M7L876-F1
#
_cell.length_a   1.000
_cell.length_b   1.000
_cell.length_c   1.000
_cell.angle_alpha   90.00
_cell.angle_beta   90.00
_cell.angle_gamma   90.00
#
_symmetry.space_group_name_H-M   'P 1'
#
loop_
_entity.id
_entity.type
_entity.pdbx_description
1 polymer ?
#
loop_
_entity_poly.entity_id
_entity_poly.type
_entity_poly.pdbx_seq_one_letter_code
_entity_poly.pdbx_strand_id
1 'polypeptide(L)'
;MKNYTQAPLPFQGQKRRFLKQFKEALKEFSPTATYVDLFGGSGLLSHTVKNVYPNANVIYNDFDNYSQRLKNIDKTNALLSDIRKICIDNTNDIRKEKLSEELQGKIINRISEEKAYVDWITISSSLLFSMNYVTSFDQLKKERFYNKIRLSNYEAEGYLKGVNRVRKDYQDLVNEYKNKSNVVFLVDPPYLSTDTATYSRLDYWKLTDYLNVLKSFQDTSYFYFTSNKSQIIELCEWMQDNGYCKNPFEAAITVKAGTHVTHNASYTDIMMYRNNAEKV
;
A
#
# COMPACT_ATOMS: atom_id res chain seq x y z
N MET A 1 17.34 -12.55 3.54
CA MET A 1 16.78 -11.24 3.18
C MET A 1 16.39 -10.53 4.46
N LYS A 2 16.66 -9.22 4.63
CA LYS A 2 16.29 -8.46 5.84
C LYS A 2 14.78 -8.56 6.04
N ASN A 3 14.33 -8.76 7.29
CA ASN A 3 12.91 -8.87 7.62
C ASN A 3 12.31 -7.47 7.78
N TYR A 4 11.39 -7.09 6.88
CA TYR A 4 10.66 -5.83 6.96
C TYR A 4 9.25 -6.06 7.50
N THR A 5 8.91 -5.38 8.60
CA THR A 5 7.56 -5.37 9.19
C THR A 5 6.70 -4.20 8.72
N GLN A 6 7.28 -3.30 7.92
CA GLN A 6 6.60 -2.19 7.25
C GLN A 6 7.38 -1.80 5.99
N ALA A 7 6.73 -1.09 5.08
CA ALA A 7 7.36 -0.56 3.88
C ALA A 7 8.48 0.45 4.23
N PRO A 8 9.62 0.48 3.50
CA PRO A 8 10.72 1.39 3.78
C PRO A 8 10.32 2.87 3.71
N LEU A 9 9.53 3.24 2.72
CA LEU A 9 9.00 4.60 2.52
C LEU A 9 7.50 4.65 2.85
N PRO A 10 6.99 5.82 3.30
CA PRO A 10 5.56 6.00 3.59
C PRO A 10 4.67 5.59 2.42
N PHE A 11 3.70 4.73 2.70
CA PHE A 11 2.67 4.29 1.77
C PHE A 11 1.37 4.08 2.54
N GLN A 12 0.29 4.71 2.06
CA GLN A 12 -1.03 4.58 2.66
C GLN A 12 -1.62 3.21 2.32
N GLY A 13 -2.28 2.56 3.28
CA GLY A 13 -2.91 1.25 3.04
C GLY A 13 -1.99 0.04 3.12
N GLN A 14 -0.69 0.21 3.45
CA GLN A 14 0.22 -0.93 3.63
C GLN A 14 -0.32 -1.93 4.67
N LYS A 15 -0.27 -3.22 4.36
CA LYS A 15 -0.85 -4.30 5.18
C LYS A 15 0.03 -4.74 6.37
N ARG A 16 0.78 -3.80 6.96
CA ARG A 16 1.70 -4.07 8.08
C ARG A 16 1.02 -4.73 9.28
N ARG A 17 -0.25 -4.40 9.55
CA ARG A 17 -1.02 -4.97 10.67
C ARG A 17 -1.41 -6.43 10.48
N PHE A 18 -1.47 -6.91 9.24
CA PHE A 18 -1.77 -8.30 8.93
C PHE A 18 -0.54 -9.16 8.76
N LEU A 19 0.68 -8.61 8.77
CA LEU A 19 1.87 -9.39 8.41
C LEU A 19 2.06 -10.64 9.26
N LYS A 20 1.69 -10.62 10.54
CA LYS A 20 1.79 -11.80 11.39
C LYS A 20 0.80 -12.88 10.94
N GLN A 21 -0.46 -12.52 10.76
CA GLN A 21 -1.54 -13.44 10.36
C GLN A 21 -1.36 -13.91 8.92
N PHE A 22 -0.90 -13.04 8.03
CA PHE A 22 -0.56 -13.35 6.65
C PHE A 22 0.59 -14.37 6.58
N LYS A 23 1.66 -14.18 7.37
CA LYS A 23 2.75 -15.16 7.47
C LYS A 23 2.28 -16.53 7.99
N GLU A 24 1.32 -16.55 8.92
CA GLU A 24 0.75 -17.79 9.42
C GLU A 24 -0.09 -18.49 8.34
N ALA A 25 -1.02 -17.75 7.73
CA ALA A 25 -1.89 -18.27 6.68
C ALA A 25 -1.11 -18.72 5.44
N LEU A 26 0.03 -18.08 5.11
CA LEU A 26 0.91 -18.51 4.02
C LEU A 26 1.33 -19.98 4.14
N LYS A 27 1.48 -20.52 5.36
CA LYS A 27 1.86 -21.92 5.61
C LYS A 27 0.91 -22.95 5.01
N GLU A 28 -0.34 -22.55 4.74
CA GLU A 28 -1.34 -23.41 4.11
C GLU A 28 -1.16 -23.48 2.58
N PHE A 29 -0.29 -22.66 2.00
CA PHE A 29 -0.05 -22.54 0.55
C PHE A 29 1.31 -23.12 0.17
N SER A 30 1.47 -23.47 -1.11
CA SER A 30 2.70 -24.08 -1.60
C SER A 30 3.89 -23.10 -1.55
N PRO A 31 5.03 -23.49 -0.95
CA PRO A 31 6.24 -22.65 -0.88
C PRO A 31 6.91 -22.43 -2.24
N THR A 32 6.45 -23.11 -3.29
CA THR A 32 6.96 -22.99 -4.66
C THR A 32 5.91 -22.45 -5.64
N ALA A 33 4.76 -22.02 -5.15
CA ALA A 33 3.72 -21.38 -5.96
C ALA A 33 4.21 -20.10 -6.64
N THR A 34 3.48 -19.71 -7.69
CA THR A 34 3.57 -18.36 -8.24
C THR A 34 2.61 -17.45 -7.48
N TYR A 35 3.14 -16.52 -6.71
CA TYR A 35 2.36 -15.51 -6.01
C TYR A 35 2.28 -14.25 -6.85
N VAL A 36 1.06 -13.84 -7.22
CA VAL A 36 0.82 -12.68 -8.09
C VAL A 36 0.14 -11.59 -7.28
N ASP A 37 0.90 -10.54 -6.98
CA ASP A 37 0.43 -9.36 -6.27
C ASP A 37 -0.17 -8.36 -7.26
N LEU A 38 -1.50 -8.37 -7.39
CA LEU A 38 -2.24 -7.61 -8.40
C LEU A 38 -2.18 -6.11 -8.15
N PHE A 39 -2.21 -5.73 -6.87
CA PHE A 39 -2.27 -4.35 -6.38
C PHE A 39 -1.09 -4.10 -5.45
N GLY A 40 0.13 -4.23 -6.01
CA GLY A 40 1.33 -4.35 -5.22
C GLY A 40 1.59 -3.18 -4.27
N GLY A 41 1.19 -1.95 -4.63
CA GLY A 41 1.40 -0.76 -3.82
C GLY A 41 2.85 -0.65 -3.33
N SER A 42 3.05 -0.65 -2.02
CA SER A 42 4.40 -0.65 -1.40
C SER A 42 5.25 -1.90 -1.63
N GLY A 43 4.67 -3.01 -2.11
CA GLY A 43 5.33 -4.30 -2.25
C GLY A 43 5.53 -5.07 -0.95
N LEU A 44 4.93 -4.63 0.16
CA LEU A 44 5.13 -5.25 1.48
C LEU A 44 4.67 -6.71 1.54
N LEU A 45 3.55 -7.05 0.87
CA LEU A 45 3.07 -8.43 0.77
C LEU A 45 4.01 -9.28 -0.09
N SER A 46 4.33 -8.80 -1.30
CA SER A 46 5.33 -9.42 -2.18
C SER A 46 6.68 -9.70 -1.49
N HIS A 47 7.23 -8.71 -0.78
CA HIS A 47 8.46 -8.87 -0.01
C HIS A 47 8.30 -9.94 1.09
N THR A 48 7.15 -9.94 1.78
CA THR A 48 6.86 -10.91 2.84
C THR A 48 6.80 -12.33 2.29
N VAL A 49 6.10 -12.55 1.17
CA VAL A 49 6.07 -13.86 0.50
C VAL A 49 7.48 -14.31 0.15
N LYS A 50 8.29 -13.45 -0.50
CA LYS A 50 9.64 -13.84 -0.91
C LYS A 50 10.59 -14.08 0.27
N ASN A 51 10.33 -13.43 1.42
CA ASN A 51 11.07 -13.66 2.66
C ASN A 51 10.73 -15.03 3.28
N VAL A 52 9.44 -15.39 3.30
CA VAL A 52 8.94 -16.66 3.84
C VAL A 52 9.28 -17.83 2.91
N TYR A 53 9.15 -17.61 1.59
CA TYR A 53 9.39 -18.59 0.53
C TYR A 53 10.42 -18.08 -0.48
N PRO A 54 11.72 -18.23 -0.20
CA PRO A 54 12.79 -17.77 -1.09
C PRO A 54 12.72 -18.36 -2.50
N ASN A 55 12.18 -19.57 -2.65
CA ASN A 55 12.07 -20.30 -3.92
C ASN A 55 10.77 -20.01 -4.69
N ALA A 56 9.80 -19.31 -4.07
CA ALA A 56 8.57 -18.94 -4.76
C ALA A 56 8.84 -17.94 -5.89
N ASN A 57 8.06 -18.05 -6.97
CA ASN A 57 8.01 -17.02 -8.00
C ASN A 57 7.05 -15.93 -7.53
N VAL A 58 7.52 -14.70 -7.30
CA VAL A 58 6.68 -13.61 -6.78
C VAL A 58 6.62 -12.50 -7.81
N ILE A 59 5.44 -12.26 -8.36
CA ILE A 59 5.16 -11.18 -9.30
C ILE A 59 4.60 -10.00 -8.53
N TYR A 60 5.28 -8.86 -8.59
CA TYR A 60 4.89 -7.62 -7.92
C TYR A 60 4.44 -6.58 -8.95
N ASN A 61 3.14 -6.28 -8.99
CA ASN A 61 2.61 -5.24 -9.86
C ASN A 61 2.77 -3.85 -9.24
N ASP A 62 3.79 -3.12 -9.69
CA ASP A 62 4.12 -1.78 -9.22
C ASP A 62 3.44 -0.70 -10.07
N PHE A 63 2.10 -0.66 -10.00
CA PHE A 63 1.29 0.31 -10.76
C PHE A 63 1.60 1.77 -10.35
N ASP A 64 1.67 2.02 -9.04
CA ASP A 64 1.94 3.32 -8.39
C ASP A 64 3.40 3.79 -8.51
N ASN A 65 4.27 2.98 -9.12
CA ASN A 65 5.68 3.27 -9.32
C ASN A 65 6.46 3.51 -8.01
N TYR A 66 6.10 2.79 -6.94
CA TYR A 66 6.78 2.83 -5.65
C TYR A 66 8.27 2.45 -5.77
N SER A 67 8.63 1.59 -6.73
CA SER A 67 10.04 1.24 -6.98
C SER A 67 10.88 2.44 -7.42
N GLN A 68 10.28 3.42 -8.11
CA GLN A 68 10.99 4.65 -8.45
C GLN A 68 11.32 5.46 -7.19
N ARG A 69 10.42 5.47 -6.20
CA ARG A 69 10.66 6.11 -4.90
C ARG A 69 11.81 5.43 -4.17
N LEU A 70 11.80 4.10 -4.12
CA LEU A 70 12.89 3.31 -3.52
C LEU A 70 14.25 3.58 -4.18
N LYS A 71 14.30 3.71 -5.51
CA LYS A 71 15.51 4.02 -6.27
C LYS A 71 16.10 5.41 -5.99
N ASN A 72 15.32 6.33 -5.42
CA ASN A 72 15.75 7.71 -5.13
C ASN A 72 15.73 8.02 -3.62
N ILE A 73 15.88 7.00 -2.78
CA ILE A 73 15.94 7.15 -1.31
C ILE A 73 17.12 8.02 -0.88
N ASP A 74 18.26 7.86 -1.54
CA ASP A 74 19.48 8.66 -1.40
C ASP A 74 19.19 10.16 -1.60
N LYS A 75 18.54 10.54 -2.71
CA LYS A 75 18.13 11.94 -2.96
C LYS A 75 17.15 12.45 -1.91
N THR A 76 16.18 11.60 -1.56
CA THR A 76 15.17 11.93 -0.53
C THR A 76 15.83 12.17 0.84
N ASN A 77 16.81 11.34 1.22
CA ASN A 77 17.56 11.48 2.46
C ASN A 77 18.46 12.72 2.47
N ALA A 78 19.07 13.07 1.34
CA ALA A 78 19.87 14.28 1.21
C ALA A 78 19.00 15.53 1.45
N LEU A 79 17.85 15.63 0.78
CA LEU A 79 16.91 16.72 0.98
C LEU A 79 16.40 16.79 2.43
N LEU A 80 16.02 15.66 3.03
CA LEU A 80 15.62 15.61 4.44
C LEU A 80 16.76 15.96 5.40
N SER A 81 18.02 15.71 5.03
CA SER A 81 19.17 16.14 5.81
C SER A 81 19.29 17.65 5.85
N ASP A 82 19.09 18.32 4.72
CA ASP A 82 19.17 19.78 4.65
C ASP A 82 17.99 20.44 5.39
N ILE A 83 16.79 19.89 5.23
CA ILE A 83 15.61 20.35 5.98
C ILE A 83 15.82 20.17 7.50
N ARG A 84 16.41 19.04 7.94
CA ARG A 84 16.77 18.84 9.36
C ARG A 84 17.69 19.93 9.89
N LYS A 85 18.73 20.32 9.12
CA LYS A 85 19.65 21.40 9.51
C LYS A 85 18.90 22.72 9.66
N ILE A 86 18.08 23.09 8.67
CA ILE A 86 17.24 24.29 8.72
C ILE A 86 16.39 24.33 10.01
N CYS A 87 15.80 23.20 10.40
CA CYS A 87 15.00 23.10 11.62
C CYS A 87 15.82 23.07 12.93
N ILE A 88 17.05 22.55 12.93
CA ILE A 88 17.90 22.47 14.13
C ILE A 88 18.56 23.83 14.42
N ASP A 89 19.00 24.53 13.38
CA ASP A 89 19.71 25.80 13.49
C ASP A 89 18.82 26.93 14.04
N ASN A 90 17.50 26.70 14.15
CA ASN A 90 16.52 27.65 14.68
C ASN A 90 15.88 27.05 15.94
N THR A 91 16.56 27.23 17.08
CA THR A 91 16.31 26.56 18.38
C THR A 91 14.96 26.84 19.05
N ASN A 92 14.11 27.69 18.45
CA ASN A 92 12.85 28.14 19.06
C ASN A 92 11.64 27.24 18.73
N ASP A 93 11.73 26.37 17.71
CA ASP A 93 10.58 25.55 17.28
C ASP A 93 10.57 24.17 17.95
N ILE A 94 9.51 23.93 18.74
CA ILE A 94 9.27 22.67 19.44
C ILE A 94 8.87 21.59 18.42
N ARG A 95 9.39 20.37 18.60
CA ARG A 95 9.01 19.22 17.75
C ARG A 95 7.48 19.03 17.75
N LYS A 96 6.95 18.61 16.60
CA LYS A 96 5.52 18.37 16.31
C LYS A 96 4.63 19.61 16.30
N GLU A 97 5.17 20.79 16.60
CA GLU A 97 4.44 22.04 16.46
C GLU A 97 4.51 22.58 15.03
N LYS A 98 3.66 23.57 14.75
CA LYS A 98 3.67 24.32 13.49
C LYS A 98 5.01 25.08 13.36
N LEU A 99 5.63 25.03 12.19
CA LEU A 99 6.81 25.82 11.90
C LEU A 99 6.47 27.30 11.70
N SER A 100 7.41 28.18 12.05
CA SER A 100 7.32 29.61 11.73
C SER A 100 7.30 29.86 10.21
N GLU A 101 6.75 31.00 9.78
CA GLU A 101 6.70 31.36 8.36
C GLU A 101 8.09 31.53 7.74
N GLU A 102 9.05 32.03 8.53
CA GLU A 102 10.45 32.16 8.11
C GLU A 102 11.07 30.78 7.80
N LEU A 103 10.89 29.81 8.70
CA LEU A 103 11.39 28.45 8.52
C LEU A 103 10.70 27.74 7.36
N GLN A 104 9.38 27.90 7.24
CA GLN A 104 8.64 27.38 6.10
C GLN A 104 9.18 27.96 4.78
N GLY A 105 9.46 29.26 4.71
CA GLY A 105 10.09 29.90 3.54
C GLY A 105 11.45 29.32 3.21
N LYS A 106 12.33 29.12 4.21
CA LYS A 106 13.65 28.49 4.04
C LYS A 106 13.53 27.06 3.47
N ILE A 107 12.61 26.26 3.98
CA ILE A 107 12.36 24.89 3.51
C ILE A 107 11.82 24.90 2.08
N ILE A 108 10.86 25.77 1.77
CA ILE A 108 10.30 25.90 0.41
C ILE A 108 11.40 26.29 -0.59
N ASN A 109 12.25 27.25 -0.25
CA ASN A 109 13.37 27.66 -1.10
C ASN A 109 14.33 26.50 -1.35
N ARG A 110 14.73 25.77 -0.30
CA ARG A 110 15.60 24.59 -0.46
C ARG A 110 14.97 23.52 -1.36
N ILE A 111 13.68 23.22 -1.19
CA ILE A 111 12.98 22.24 -2.03
C ILE A 111 12.91 22.71 -3.49
N SER A 112 12.79 24.03 -3.74
CA SER A 112 12.69 24.58 -5.10
C SER A 112 13.96 24.39 -5.94
N GLU A 113 15.10 24.15 -5.30
CA GLU A 113 16.38 23.87 -5.96
C GLU A 113 16.46 22.44 -6.54
N GLU A 114 15.55 21.55 -6.15
CA GLU A 114 15.52 20.16 -6.61
C GLU A 114 14.99 20.05 -8.05
N LYS A 115 15.89 19.82 -9.00
CA LYS A 115 15.56 19.74 -10.44
C LYS A 115 15.27 18.33 -10.96
N ALA A 116 15.65 17.29 -10.22
CA ALA A 116 15.62 15.92 -10.72
C ALA A 116 14.40 15.12 -10.23
N TYR A 117 14.25 14.96 -8.92
CA TYR A 117 13.23 14.10 -8.34
C TYR A 117 12.94 14.52 -6.90
N VAL A 118 11.65 14.62 -6.57
CA VAL A 118 11.17 14.83 -5.20
C VAL A 118 10.13 13.78 -4.88
N ASP A 119 10.35 13.01 -3.81
CA ASP A 119 9.34 12.11 -3.26
C ASP A 119 8.33 12.92 -2.43
N TRP A 120 7.32 13.47 -3.10
CA TRP A 120 6.32 14.32 -2.44
C TRP A 120 5.59 13.63 -1.30
N ILE A 121 5.38 12.32 -1.36
CA ILE A 121 4.70 11.57 -0.30
C ILE A 121 5.60 11.50 0.94
N THR A 122 6.89 11.21 0.78
CA THR A 122 7.84 11.17 1.89
C THR A 122 8.07 12.55 2.48
N ILE A 123 8.22 13.58 1.64
CA ILE A 123 8.35 14.97 2.09
C ILE A 123 7.09 15.43 2.83
N SER A 124 5.90 15.15 2.30
CA SER A 124 4.63 15.43 2.97
C SER A 124 4.56 14.79 4.34
N SER A 125 4.96 13.52 4.47
CA SER A 125 4.92 12.83 5.77
C SER A 125 5.81 13.47 6.83
N SER A 126 6.85 14.19 6.41
CA SER A 126 7.82 14.87 7.27
C SER A 126 7.43 16.31 7.62
N LEU A 127 6.63 16.96 6.76
CA LEU A 127 6.30 18.39 6.89
C LEU A 127 4.82 18.68 7.17
N LEU A 128 3.90 17.79 6.78
CA LEU A 128 2.46 18.05 6.85
C LEU A 128 1.80 17.30 8.01
N PHE A 129 0.57 17.72 8.34
CA PHE A 129 -0.27 17.00 9.28
C PHE A 129 -0.53 15.57 8.79
N SER A 130 -0.75 14.64 9.72
CA SER A 130 -0.93 13.22 9.36
C SER A 130 -2.14 13.06 8.45
N MET A 131 -2.03 12.16 7.46
CA MET A 131 -3.02 11.91 6.39
C MET A 131 -3.07 12.95 5.26
N ASN A 132 -2.37 14.09 5.38
CA ASN A 132 -2.23 15.03 4.27
C ASN A 132 -0.98 14.71 3.46
N TYR A 133 -1.11 14.72 2.13
CA TYR A 133 0.03 14.70 1.23
C TYR A 133 -0.26 15.51 -0.02
N VAL A 134 0.81 16.04 -0.59
CA VAL A 134 0.79 16.74 -1.88
C VAL A 134 1.50 15.91 -2.93
N THR A 135 1.26 16.23 -4.21
CA THR A 135 1.91 15.58 -5.35
C THR A 135 2.70 16.55 -6.23
N SER A 136 2.76 17.83 -5.85
CA SER A 136 3.54 18.85 -6.56
C SER A 136 4.05 19.93 -5.64
N PHE A 137 5.05 20.67 -6.12
CA PHE A 137 5.61 21.82 -5.43
C PHE A 137 4.57 22.94 -5.24
N ASP A 138 3.69 23.17 -6.23
CA ASP A 138 2.65 24.20 -6.13
C ASP A 138 1.58 23.90 -5.09
N GLN A 139 1.26 22.62 -4.88
CA GLN A 139 0.42 22.21 -3.77
C GLN A 139 1.16 22.39 -2.44
N LEU A 140 2.42 21.98 -2.36
CA LEU A 140 3.24 22.11 -1.14
C LEU A 140 3.29 23.55 -0.62
N LYS A 141 3.46 24.54 -1.49
CA LYS A 141 3.54 25.97 -1.12
C LYS A 141 2.29 26.50 -0.40
N LYS A 142 1.14 25.86 -0.59
CA LYS A 142 -0.15 26.28 -0.01
C LYS A 142 -0.39 25.68 1.37
N GLU A 143 0.41 24.69 1.76
CA GLU A 143 0.24 23.96 3.00
C GLU A 143 0.90 24.67 4.19
N ARG A 144 0.51 24.24 5.39
CA ARG A 144 1.19 24.63 6.64
C ARG A 144 2.17 23.54 7.05
N PHE A 145 3.40 23.93 7.39
CA PHE A 145 4.41 22.97 7.82
C PHE A 145 4.44 22.77 9.33
N TYR A 146 4.83 21.57 9.74
CA TYR A 146 4.98 21.12 11.11
C TYR A 146 6.34 20.45 11.27
N ASN A 147 6.97 20.60 12.45
CA ASN A 147 8.25 19.98 12.75
C ASN A 147 8.10 18.48 13.06
N LYS A 148 7.71 17.70 12.05
CA LYS A 148 7.50 16.25 12.12
C LYS A 148 8.61 15.47 11.43
N ILE A 149 9.71 16.14 11.08
CA ILE A 149 10.79 15.57 10.31
C ILE A 149 11.41 14.39 11.07
N ARG A 150 11.60 13.30 10.32
CA ARG A 150 12.28 12.11 10.80
C ARG A 150 13.76 12.41 11.01
N LEU A 151 14.31 12.00 12.15
CA LEU A 151 15.71 12.25 12.49
C LEU A 151 16.70 11.24 11.87
N SER A 152 16.22 10.10 11.41
CA SER A 152 17.02 9.05 10.77
C SER A 152 16.70 8.92 9.28
N ASN A 153 17.70 8.44 8.53
CA ASN A 153 17.56 8.20 7.10
C ASN A 153 16.62 7.01 6.81
N TYR A 154 15.98 7.04 5.64
CA TYR A 154 15.27 5.89 5.07
C TYR A 154 16.25 4.89 4.48
N GLU A 155 15.96 3.60 4.67
CA GLU A 155 16.80 2.49 4.23
C GLU A 155 15.91 1.37 3.66
N ALA A 156 16.26 0.87 2.48
CA ALA A 156 15.54 -0.20 1.78
C ALA A 156 16.46 -1.37 1.39
N GLU A 157 17.58 -1.55 2.09
CA GLU A 157 18.55 -2.61 1.77
C GLU A 157 17.90 -4.00 1.74
N GLY A 158 18.01 -4.66 0.57
CA GLY A 158 17.46 -5.99 0.36
C GLY A 158 15.94 -6.05 0.30
N TYR A 159 15.23 -4.92 0.37
CA TYR A 159 13.78 -4.86 0.17
C TYR A 159 13.44 -5.25 -1.27
N LEU A 160 12.39 -6.06 -1.45
CA LEU A 160 11.98 -6.64 -2.74
C LEU A 160 13.06 -7.43 -3.52
N LYS A 161 14.18 -7.81 -2.90
CA LYS A 161 15.22 -8.61 -3.57
C LYS A 161 14.64 -9.94 -4.08
N GLY A 162 14.81 -10.24 -5.36
CA GLY A 162 14.33 -11.48 -5.98
C GLY A 162 12.83 -11.52 -6.27
N VAL A 163 12.11 -10.41 -6.05
CA VAL A 163 10.72 -10.25 -6.50
C VAL A 163 10.73 -9.77 -7.96
N ASN A 164 9.88 -10.35 -8.79
CA ASN A 164 9.75 -10.01 -10.21
C ASN A 164 8.79 -8.83 -10.38
N ARG A 165 9.35 -7.64 -10.59
CA ARG A 165 8.56 -6.42 -10.78
C ARG A 165 7.97 -6.36 -12.18
N VAL A 166 6.68 -6.06 -12.24
CA VAL A 166 5.95 -5.70 -13.45
C VAL A 166 5.19 -4.38 -13.23
N ARG A 167 4.68 -3.79 -14.31
CA ARG A 167 3.79 -2.63 -14.25
C ARG A 167 2.74 -2.79 -15.35
N LYS A 168 1.63 -3.43 -15.02
CA LYS A 168 0.55 -3.78 -15.95
C LYS A 168 -0.81 -3.42 -15.33
N ASP A 169 -1.83 -3.34 -16.17
CA ASP A 169 -3.21 -3.39 -15.68
C ASP A 169 -3.41 -4.73 -14.93
N TYR A 170 -4.20 -4.73 -13.86
CA TYR A 170 -4.42 -5.93 -13.07
C TYR A 170 -5.13 -7.01 -13.90
N GLN A 171 -6.00 -6.63 -14.83
CA GLN A 171 -6.74 -7.56 -15.69
C GLN A 171 -5.80 -8.31 -16.62
N ASP A 172 -4.76 -7.65 -17.14
CA ASP A 172 -3.74 -8.30 -17.97
C ASP A 172 -2.99 -9.36 -17.17
N LEU A 173 -2.65 -9.06 -15.91
CA LEU A 173 -2.00 -10.03 -15.02
C LEU A 173 -2.93 -11.18 -14.66
N VAL A 174 -4.19 -10.90 -14.34
CA VAL A 174 -5.18 -11.95 -14.11
C VAL A 174 -5.27 -12.87 -15.33
N ASN A 175 -5.42 -12.32 -16.53
CA ASN A 175 -5.52 -13.10 -17.76
C ASN A 175 -4.26 -13.94 -18.03
N GLU A 176 -3.08 -13.43 -17.66
CA GLU A 176 -1.80 -14.15 -17.80
C GLU A 176 -1.66 -15.33 -16.83
N TYR A 177 -2.29 -15.29 -15.65
CA TYR A 177 -2.04 -16.25 -14.57
C TYR A 177 -3.26 -17.10 -14.16
N LYS A 178 -4.50 -16.68 -14.43
CA LYS A 178 -5.72 -17.35 -13.92
C LYS A 178 -5.87 -18.83 -14.32
N ASN A 179 -5.31 -19.23 -15.45
CA ASN A 179 -5.38 -20.60 -15.97
C ASN A 179 -4.09 -21.41 -15.71
N LYS A 180 -3.12 -20.86 -14.98
CA LYS A 180 -1.89 -21.56 -14.63
C LYS A 180 -2.08 -22.32 -13.33
N SER A 181 -1.49 -23.51 -13.24
CA SER A 181 -1.50 -24.30 -12.00
C SER A 181 -0.61 -23.64 -10.93
N ASN A 182 -0.94 -23.90 -9.66
CA ASN A 182 -0.14 -23.46 -8.50
C ASN A 182 0.09 -21.94 -8.46
N VAL A 183 -0.96 -21.17 -8.77
CA VAL A 183 -0.99 -19.70 -8.66
C VAL A 183 -1.76 -19.28 -7.41
N VAL A 184 -1.23 -18.27 -6.71
CA VAL A 184 -1.89 -17.62 -5.57
C VAL A 184 -1.97 -16.12 -5.84
N PHE A 185 -3.17 -15.56 -5.90
CA PHE A 185 -3.34 -14.11 -6.06
C PHE A 185 -3.30 -13.38 -4.72
N LEU A 186 -2.55 -12.29 -4.63
CA LEU A 186 -2.64 -11.33 -3.54
C LEU A 186 -3.44 -10.12 -4.05
N VAL A 187 -4.58 -9.87 -3.43
CA VAL A 187 -5.61 -8.97 -3.94
C VAL A 187 -5.91 -7.91 -2.88
N ASP A 188 -5.37 -6.72 -3.08
CA ASP A 188 -5.54 -5.56 -2.19
C ASP A 188 -6.04 -4.32 -2.96
N PRO A 189 -7.29 -4.33 -3.46
CA PRO A 189 -7.79 -3.31 -4.35
C PRO A 189 -8.06 -1.98 -3.60
N PRO A 190 -8.07 -0.83 -4.31
CA PRO A 190 -8.47 0.45 -3.73
C PRO A 190 -9.91 0.42 -3.18
N TYR A 191 -10.15 0.76 -1.91
CA TYR A 191 -11.48 0.72 -1.28
C TYR A 191 -12.55 1.58 -1.98
N LEU A 192 -13.74 1.00 -2.20
CA LEU A 192 -14.93 1.68 -2.74
C LEU A 192 -15.23 2.89 -1.84
N SER A 193 -15.13 4.11 -2.37
CA SER A 193 -14.92 5.30 -1.53
C SER A 193 -16.04 5.56 -0.53
N THR A 194 -15.66 6.08 0.65
CA THR A 194 -16.55 6.78 1.58
C THR A 194 -16.37 8.31 1.51
N ASP A 195 -15.80 8.85 0.43
CA ASP A 195 -15.78 10.31 0.25
C ASP A 195 -15.85 10.68 -1.23
N THR A 196 -17.07 11.03 -1.61
CA THR A 196 -17.49 11.38 -2.96
C THR A 196 -17.25 12.85 -3.30
N ALA A 197 -16.75 13.67 -2.37
CA ALA A 197 -16.58 15.11 -2.59
C ALA A 197 -15.48 15.50 -3.60
N THR A 198 -14.73 14.54 -4.14
CA THR A 198 -13.64 14.77 -5.12
C THR A 198 -13.93 14.16 -6.50
N TYR A 199 -15.18 14.25 -6.97
CA TYR A 199 -15.68 13.74 -8.26
C TYR A 199 -15.11 14.41 -9.53
N SER A 200 -13.88 14.92 -9.49
CA SER A 200 -13.19 15.52 -10.64
C SER A 200 -12.04 14.67 -11.19
N ARG A 201 -11.92 13.39 -10.79
CA ARG A 201 -10.95 12.45 -11.38
C ARG A 201 -11.65 11.49 -12.35
N LEU A 202 -11.15 11.45 -13.59
CA LEU A 202 -11.60 10.57 -14.68
C LEU A 202 -11.34 9.07 -14.39
N ASP A 203 -10.42 8.75 -13.46
CA ASP A 203 -9.96 7.39 -13.12
C ASP A 203 -10.51 6.89 -11.76
N TYR A 204 -11.76 7.22 -11.44
CA TYR A 204 -12.41 6.77 -10.20
C TYR A 204 -12.62 5.25 -10.19
N TRP A 205 -12.24 4.57 -9.10
CA TRP A 205 -12.45 3.15 -8.90
C TRP A 205 -13.93 2.84 -8.58
N LYS A 206 -14.63 2.22 -9.53
CA LYS A 206 -16.08 2.02 -9.51
C LYS A 206 -16.45 0.65 -8.93
N LEU A 207 -17.74 0.48 -8.63
CA LEU A 207 -18.29 -0.81 -8.25
C LEU A 207 -18.05 -1.88 -9.33
N THR A 208 -18.10 -1.50 -10.61
CA THR A 208 -17.79 -2.41 -11.73
C THR A 208 -16.35 -2.92 -11.67
N ASP A 209 -15.39 -2.08 -11.29
CA ASP A 209 -13.99 -2.47 -11.14
C ASP A 209 -13.82 -3.48 -10.00
N TYR A 210 -14.56 -3.28 -8.91
CA TYR A 210 -14.68 -4.23 -7.81
C TYR A 210 -15.21 -5.59 -8.24
N LEU A 211 -16.35 -5.61 -8.94
CA LEU A 211 -16.96 -6.86 -9.39
C LEU A 211 -16.05 -7.61 -10.38
N ASN A 212 -15.31 -6.89 -11.23
CA ASN A 212 -14.31 -7.47 -12.12
C ASN A 212 -13.15 -8.11 -11.34
N VAL A 213 -12.67 -7.46 -10.27
CA VAL A 213 -11.66 -8.04 -9.37
C VAL A 213 -12.19 -9.32 -8.71
N LEU A 214 -13.42 -9.31 -8.17
CA LEU A 214 -14.01 -10.50 -7.54
C LEU A 214 -14.12 -11.69 -8.49
N LYS A 215 -14.57 -11.45 -9.73
CA LYS A 215 -14.66 -12.46 -10.78
C LYS A 215 -13.30 -13.05 -11.16
N SER A 216 -12.22 -12.31 -10.93
CA SER A 216 -10.87 -12.68 -11.38
C SER A 216 -10.24 -13.83 -10.59
N PHE A 217 -10.69 -14.10 -9.35
CA PHE A 217 -10.04 -15.08 -8.47
C PHE A 217 -10.96 -16.15 -7.88
N GLN A 218 -12.25 -16.16 -8.25
CA GLN A 218 -13.29 -17.04 -7.67
C GLN A 218 -12.91 -18.53 -7.60
N ASP A 219 -12.20 -19.05 -8.61
CA ASP A 219 -11.81 -20.47 -8.70
C ASP A 219 -10.30 -20.70 -8.52
N THR A 220 -9.60 -19.74 -7.91
CA THR A 220 -8.14 -19.78 -7.72
C THR A 220 -7.76 -19.63 -6.25
N SER A 221 -6.53 -19.98 -5.87
CA SER A 221 -6.03 -19.70 -4.52
C SER A 221 -5.78 -18.20 -4.36
N TYR A 222 -6.19 -17.61 -3.23
CA TYR A 222 -6.04 -16.17 -3.03
C TYR A 222 -5.88 -15.75 -1.57
N PHE A 223 -5.34 -14.54 -1.42
CA PHE A 223 -5.48 -13.66 -0.26
C PHE A 223 -6.16 -12.38 -0.71
N TYR A 224 -7.28 -12.03 -0.07
CA TYR A 224 -8.07 -10.83 -0.37
C TYR A 224 -8.11 -9.94 0.87
N PHE A 225 -7.79 -8.66 0.68
CA PHE A 225 -7.80 -7.66 1.74
C PHE A 225 -8.92 -6.66 1.52
N THR A 226 -9.69 -6.39 2.57
CA THR A 226 -10.79 -5.44 2.55
C THR A 226 -11.02 -4.84 3.95
N SER A 227 -12.08 -4.06 4.11
CA SER A 227 -12.56 -3.60 5.41
C SER A 227 -14.07 -3.71 5.51
N ASN A 228 -14.58 -3.62 6.73
CA ASN A 228 -16.02 -3.54 7.00
C ASN A 228 -16.70 -2.28 6.41
N LYS A 229 -15.94 -1.32 5.87
CA LYS A 229 -16.48 -0.13 5.18
C LYS A 229 -16.74 -0.36 3.69
N SER A 230 -16.23 -1.43 3.10
CA SER A 230 -16.34 -1.69 1.66
C SER A 230 -17.73 -2.14 1.21
N GLN A 231 -18.56 -2.65 2.13
CA GLN A 231 -19.86 -3.30 1.84
C GLN A 231 -19.78 -4.50 0.87
N ILE A 232 -18.58 -4.91 0.44
CA ILE A 232 -18.42 -5.90 -0.62
C ILE A 232 -18.80 -7.32 -0.17
N ILE A 233 -18.56 -7.63 1.11
CA ILE A 233 -18.89 -8.94 1.69
C ILE A 233 -20.42 -9.09 1.74
N GLU A 234 -21.11 -8.09 2.28
CA GLU A 234 -22.58 -8.03 2.33
C GLU A 234 -23.20 -8.11 0.93
N LEU A 235 -22.63 -7.40 -0.05
CA LEU A 235 -23.08 -7.50 -1.44
C LEU A 235 -22.93 -8.93 -2.00
N CYS A 236 -21.81 -9.59 -1.75
CA CYS A 236 -21.58 -10.97 -2.22
C CYS A 236 -22.52 -11.98 -1.57
N GLU A 237 -22.81 -11.82 -0.27
CA GLU A 237 -23.79 -12.63 0.46
C GLU A 237 -25.19 -12.45 -0.13
N TRP A 238 -25.64 -11.20 -0.29
CA TRP A 238 -26.95 -10.89 -0.88
C TRP A 238 -27.10 -11.43 -2.30
N MET A 239 -26.06 -11.32 -3.14
CA MET A 239 -26.08 -11.86 -4.50
C MET A 239 -26.20 -13.39 -4.54
N GLN A 240 -25.56 -14.10 -3.60
CA GLN A 240 -25.68 -15.56 -3.47
C GLN A 240 -27.08 -15.96 -2.99
N ASP A 241 -27.59 -15.31 -1.95
CA ASP A 241 -28.89 -15.63 -1.35
C ASP A 241 -30.06 -15.43 -2.33
N ASN A 242 -29.89 -14.52 -3.28
CA ASN A 242 -30.88 -14.25 -4.32
C ASN A 242 -30.61 -14.99 -5.65
N GLY A 243 -29.63 -15.91 -5.68
CA GLY A 243 -29.37 -16.78 -6.83
C GLY A 243 -28.71 -16.12 -8.04
N TYR A 244 -28.10 -14.93 -7.89
CA TYR A 244 -27.46 -14.23 -9.00
C TYR A 244 -26.08 -14.81 -9.35
N CYS A 245 -25.25 -15.09 -8.34
CA CYS A 245 -23.94 -15.69 -8.53
C CYS A 245 -23.43 -16.34 -7.24
N LYS A 246 -22.43 -17.21 -7.38
CA LYS A 246 -21.71 -17.78 -6.23
C LYS A 246 -20.90 -16.70 -5.52
N ASN A 247 -20.87 -16.70 -4.19
CA ASN A 247 -20.02 -15.81 -3.42
C ASN A 247 -18.54 -16.21 -3.62
N PRO A 248 -17.68 -15.30 -4.12
CA PRO A 248 -16.26 -15.60 -4.33
C PRO A 248 -15.52 -15.92 -3.02
N PHE A 249 -16.11 -15.56 -1.87
CA PHE A 249 -15.57 -15.81 -0.54
C PHE A 249 -16.14 -17.04 0.15
N GLU A 250 -16.98 -17.83 -0.54
CA GLU A 250 -17.51 -19.07 0.02
C GLU A 250 -16.36 -20.00 0.45
N ALA A 251 -16.46 -20.55 1.67
CA ALA A 251 -15.43 -21.37 2.32
C ALA A 251 -14.07 -20.69 2.55
N ALA A 252 -13.97 -19.37 2.44
CA ALA A 252 -12.76 -18.63 2.78
C ALA A 252 -12.58 -18.51 4.30
N ILE A 253 -11.33 -18.62 4.76
CA ILE A 253 -10.99 -18.32 6.15
C ILE A 253 -10.89 -16.81 6.30
N THR A 254 -11.58 -16.26 7.30
CA THR A 254 -11.64 -14.82 7.57
C THR A 254 -10.87 -14.45 8.83
N VAL A 255 -9.97 -13.47 8.70
CA VAL A 255 -9.18 -12.90 9.78
C VAL A 255 -9.48 -11.41 9.91
N LYS A 256 -9.92 -10.97 11.09
CA LYS A 256 -10.26 -9.57 11.37
C LYS A 256 -9.19 -8.92 12.24
N ALA A 257 -8.83 -7.68 11.94
CA ALA A 257 -7.95 -6.86 12.75
C ALA A 257 -8.63 -5.51 13.06
N GLY A 258 -8.89 -5.24 14.33
CA GLY A 258 -9.51 -3.99 14.76
C GLY A 258 -8.55 -2.81 14.63
N THR A 259 -9.03 -1.70 14.05
CA THR A 259 -8.29 -0.45 13.91
C THR A 259 -9.08 0.72 14.52
N HIS A 260 -8.49 1.43 15.48
CA HIS A 260 -8.93 2.78 15.87
C HIS A 260 -8.21 3.82 14.98
N VAL A 261 -8.96 4.67 14.28
CA VAL A 261 -8.42 5.70 13.37
C VAL A 261 -8.36 7.06 14.07
N THR A 262 -9.40 7.35 14.86
CA THR A 262 -9.54 8.54 15.72
C THR A 262 -10.39 8.15 16.94
N HIS A 263 -10.62 9.07 17.88
CA HIS A 263 -11.53 8.87 19.01
C HIS A 263 -12.96 8.48 18.57
N ASN A 264 -13.38 8.86 17.36
CA ASN A 264 -14.77 8.72 16.89
C ASN A 264 -14.94 7.83 15.64
N ALA A 265 -13.87 7.22 15.11
CA ALA A 265 -13.96 6.34 13.94
C ALA A 265 -13.14 5.07 14.13
N SER A 266 -13.82 3.93 14.18
CA SER A 266 -13.24 2.60 14.06
C SER A 266 -13.52 2.02 12.68
N TYR A 267 -12.58 1.26 12.13
CA TYR A 267 -12.86 0.31 11.07
C TYR A 267 -12.17 -1.00 11.39
N THR A 268 -12.72 -2.09 10.86
CA THR A 268 -12.11 -3.41 10.97
C THR A 268 -11.53 -3.75 9.61
N ASP A 269 -10.21 -3.90 9.58
CA ASP A 269 -9.55 -4.49 8.42
C ASP A 269 -9.86 -5.99 8.41
N ILE A 270 -10.02 -6.55 7.22
CA ILE A 270 -10.38 -7.94 6.99
C ILE A 270 -9.41 -8.55 5.97
N MET A 271 -8.83 -9.69 6.30
CA MET A 271 -8.10 -10.55 5.36
C MET A 271 -8.89 -11.85 5.20
N MET A 272 -9.22 -12.20 3.96
CA MET A 272 -9.88 -13.46 3.61
C MET A 272 -8.95 -14.27 2.73
N TYR A 273 -8.84 -15.57 2.95
CA TYR A 273 -7.99 -16.40 2.10
C TYR A 273 -8.60 -17.78 1.89
N ARG A 274 -8.26 -18.36 0.74
CA ARG A 274 -8.71 -19.69 0.37
C ARG A 274 -7.61 -20.35 -0.45
N ASN A 275 -7.23 -21.57 -0.08
CA ASN A 275 -6.36 -22.40 -0.89
C ASN A 275 -7.22 -23.40 -1.67
N ASN A 276 -7.24 -23.24 -3.00
CA ASN A 276 -7.94 -24.09 -3.96
C ASN A 276 -7.03 -25.15 -4.60
N ALA A 277 -5.77 -25.27 -4.17
CA ALA A 277 -4.95 -26.40 -4.59
C ALA A 277 -5.64 -27.70 -4.13
N GLU A 278 -5.85 -28.63 -5.06
CA GLU A 278 -6.26 -29.98 -4.72
C GLU A 278 -5.27 -30.49 -3.66
N LYS A 279 -5.79 -30.92 -2.50
CA LYS A 279 -4.99 -31.64 -1.52
C LYS A 279 -4.57 -32.94 -2.20
N VAL A 280 -3.36 -32.95 -2.76
CA VAL A 280 -2.68 -34.18 -3.20
C VAL A 280 -2.51 -35.09 -2.00
#